data_AF-A0A1H7K357-F1
#
_entry.id   AF-A0A1H7K357-F1
#
_cell.length_a   1.000
_cell.length_b   1.000
_cell.length_c   1.000
_cell.angle_alpha   90.00
_cell.angle_beta   90.00
_cell.angle_gamma   90.00
#
_symmetry.space_group_name_H-M   'P 1'
#
loop_
_entity.id
_entity.type
_entity.pdbx_description
1 polymer ?
#
loop_
_entity_poly.entity_id
_entity_poly.type
_entity_poly.pdbx_seq_one_letter_code
_entity_poly.pdbx_strand_id
1 'polypeptide(L)'
;MFAGRSVSVGLLAVLLCLAACDSDAAPAPAAGAPGALPGYQPPAGAPDLCAGVAGSRHFVDIPLAMGQLASGVAVVDGRRHLAAARGELRGLVDDMPVDEDPELRAAADRVLTALLAVLDPPLTEEVRTAVLASIDDFVARLQSTCRFPA
;
A
#
# COMPACT_ATOMS: atom_id res chain seq x y z
N MET A 1 -44.47 -20.87 -41.57
CA MET A 1 -44.56 -19.56 -40.91
C MET A 1 -43.95 -19.68 -39.52
N PHE A 2 -43.05 -18.75 -39.20
CA PHE A 2 -42.32 -18.49 -37.96
C PHE A 2 -43.18 -18.61 -36.67
N ALA A 3 -42.70 -18.86 -35.45
CA ALA A 3 -41.38 -18.74 -34.85
C ALA A 3 -41.30 -19.63 -33.59
N GLY A 4 -40.11 -20.16 -33.29
CA GLY A 4 -39.74 -20.57 -31.93
C GLY A 4 -39.63 -19.33 -31.03
N ARG A 5 -40.02 -19.46 -29.76
CA ARG A 5 -39.90 -18.37 -28.79
C ARG A 5 -38.99 -18.79 -27.64
N SER A 6 -37.80 -18.21 -27.68
CA SER A 6 -36.66 -18.41 -26.80
C SER A 6 -36.96 -18.03 -25.35
N VAL A 7 -37.00 -19.03 -24.46
CA VAL A 7 -37.13 -18.87 -23.00
C VAL A 7 -35.74 -18.63 -22.40
N SER A 8 -35.01 -17.62 -22.90
CA SER A 8 -33.61 -17.40 -22.50
C SER A 8 -33.25 -15.95 -22.20
N VAL A 9 -34.21 -15.02 -22.31
CA VAL A 9 -33.93 -13.58 -22.13
C VAL A 9 -34.14 -13.12 -20.67
N GLY A 10 -34.82 -13.90 -19.83
CA GLY A 10 -35.14 -13.50 -18.45
C GLY A 10 -34.01 -13.64 -17.43
N LEU A 11 -33.01 -14.50 -17.68
CA LEU A 11 -31.96 -14.80 -16.71
C LEU A 11 -30.77 -13.81 -16.76
N LEU A 12 -30.60 -13.10 -17.89
CA LEU A 12 -29.48 -12.16 -18.09
C LEU A 12 -29.69 -10.80 -17.41
N ALA A 13 -30.93 -10.46 -17.00
CA ALA A 13 -31.21 -9.18 -16.36
C ALA A 13 -30.80 -9.11 -14.88
N VAL A 14 -30.63 -10.26 -14.20
CA VAL A 14 -30.30 -10.31 -12.76
C VAL A 14 -28.79 -10.17 -12.51
N LEU A 15 -27.95 -10.42 -13.51
CA LEU A 15 -26.48 -10.29 -13.40
C LEU A 15 -25.97 -8.85 -13.57
N LEU A 16 -26.83 -7.89 -13.95
CA LEU A 16 -26.44 -6.48 -14.13
C LEU A 16 -26.51 -5.66 -12.83
N CYS A 17 -27.02 -6.22 -11.72
CA CYS A 17 -27.13 -5.50 -10.44
C CYS A 17 -25.90 -5.64 -9.51
N LEU A 18 -24.80 -6.26 -9.97
CA LEU A 18 -23.56 -6.42 -9.19
C LEU A 18 -22.39 -5.53 -9.68
N ALA A 19 -22.60 -4.69 -10.69
CA ALA A 19 -21.57 -3.82 -11.26
C ALA A 19 -21.61 -2.38 -10.72
N ALA A 20 -21.90 -2.22 -9.43
CA ALA A 20 -21.78 -0.93 -8.74
C ALA A 20 -21.18 -1.10 -7.34
N CYS A 21 -20.14 -1.93 -7.20
CA CYS A 21 -19.06 -1.54 -6.30
C CYS A 21 -18.32 -0.42 -7.03
N ASP A 22 -18.83 0.81 -6.89
CA ASP A 22 -18.07 2.00 -7.19
C ASP A 22 -16.76 1.85 -6.43
N SER A 23 -15.70 1.57 -7.18
CA SER A 23 -14.36 1.60 -6.63
C SER A 23 -14.12 3.06 -6.35
N ASP A 24 -14.50 3.51 -5.15
CA ASP A 24 -14.03 4.73 -4.52
C ASP A 24 -12.53 4.53 -4.26
N ALA A 25 -11.79 4.44 -5.37
CA ALA A 25 -10.38 4.71 -5.41
C ALA A 25 -10.31 6.15 -4.93
N ALA A 26 -9.92 6.29 -3.66
CA ALA A 26 -9.72 7.58 -3.04
C ALA A 26 -9.06 8.50 -4.07
N PRO A 27 -9.63 9.70 -4.34
CA PRO A 27 -9.10 10.57 -5.38
C PRO A 27 -7.60 10.72 -5.17
N ALA A 28 -6.83 10.41 -6.23
CA ALA A 28 -5.38 10.52 -6.20
C ALA A 28 -5.02 11.85 -5.52
N PRO A 29 -4.23 11.83 -4.44
CA PRO A 29 -4.10 13.00 -3.59
C PRO A 29 -3.56 14.16 -4.43
N ALA A 30 -4.11 15.35 -4.22
CA ALA A 30 -3.86 16.54 -5.04
C ALA A 30 -2.37 16.72 -5.38
N ALA A 31 -2.05 16.94 -6.66
CA ALA A 31 -0.71 17.30 -7.10
C ALA A 31 -0.31 18.62 -6.41
N GLY A 32 0.52 18.56 -5.35
CA GLY A 32 0.91 19.74 -4.57
C GLY A 32 1.14 19.52 -3.08
N ALA A 33 0.61 18.46 -2.46
CA ALA A 33 0.97 18.15 -1.08
C ALA A 33 2.43 17.63 -1.01
N PRO A 34 3.27 18.14 -0.08
CA PRO A 34 4.65 17.71 0.07
C PRO A 34 4.71 16.21 0.37
N GLY A 35 5.59 15.48 -0.33
CA GLY A 35 5.93 14.08 -0.01
C GLY A 35 6.71 14.00 1.31
N ALA A 36 7.01 12.77 1.74
CA ALA A 36 7.76 12.51 2.98
C ALA A 36 9.06 13.32 3.11
N LEU A 37 9.78 13.56 2.00
CA LEU A 37 11.03 14.33 1.97
C LEU A 37 11.00 15.37 0.82
N PRO A 38 10.49 16.58 1.07
CA PRO A 38 10.40 17.63 0.04
C PRO A 38 11.79 18.03 -0.48
N GLY A 39 11.97 17.99 -1.80
CA GLY A 39 13.23 18.40 -2.44
C GLY A 39 14.36 17.38 -2.37
N TYR A 40 14.10 16.16 -1.87
CA TYR A 40 15.06 15.07 -1.95
C TYR A 40 15.35 14.69 -3.41
N GLN A 41 16.63 14.54 -3.72
CA GLN A 41 17.11 13.99 -4.99
C GLN A 41 17.94 12.75 -4.69
N PRO A 42 17.58 11.57 -5.24
CA PRO A 42 18.36 10.36 -5.04
C PRO A 42 19.77 10.49 -5.65
N PRO A 43 20.80 9.88 -5.02
CA PRO A 43 22.14 9.87 -5.60
C PRO A 43 22.14 9.08 -6.92
N ALA A 44 23.10 9.39 -7.80
CA ALA A 44 23.23 8.69 -9.08
C ALA A 44 23.39 7.17 -8.86
N GLY A 45 22.58 6.38 -9.55
CA GLY A 45 22.57 4.92 -9.44
C GLY A 45 21.78 4.36 -8.25
N ALA A 46 21.05 5.21 -7.50
CA ALA A 46 20.07 4.71 -6.54
C ALA A 46 18.81 4.18 -7.25
N PRO A 47 18.14 3.16 -6.68
CA PRO A 47 16.88 2.66 -7.21
C PRO A 47 15.79 3.72 -7.26
N ASP A 48 14.90 3.63 -8.26
CA ASP A 48 13.74 4.53 -8.39
C ASP A 48 12.83 4.50 -7.16
N LEU A 49 12.82 3.37 -6.45
CA LEU A 49 12.14 3.21 -5.16
C LEU A 49 12.56 4.30 -4.15
N CYS A 50 13.80 4.79 -4.17
CA CYS A 50 14.25 5.87 -3.28
C CYS A 50 13.49 7.18 -3.52
N ALA A 51 13.26 7.56 -4.78
CA ALA A 51 12.47 8.74 -5.12
C ALA A 51 10.98 8.52 -4.78
N GLY A 52 10.48 7.31 -5.04
CA GLY A 52 9.11 6.93 -4.70
C GLY A 52 8.82 7.01 -3.20
N VAL A 53 9.70 6.45 -2.37
CA VAL A 53 9.59 6.51 -0.91
C VAL A 53 9.64 7.96 -0.40
N ALA A 54 10.56 8.77 -0.92
CA ALA A 54 10.65 10.19 -0.56
C ALA A 54 9.43 11.01 -1.00
N GLY A 55 8.81 10.64 -2.12
CA GLY A 55 7.59 11.26 -2.64
C GLY A 55 6.30 10.77 -1.98
N SER A 56 6.37 9.67 -1.22
CA SER A 56 5.18 9.03 -0.67
C SER A 56 4.43 9.91 0.32
N ARG A 57 3.10 9.78 0.27
CA ARG A 57 2.18 10.45 1.20
C ARG A 57 1.52 9.48 2.16
N HIS A 58 1.52 8.18 1.86
CA HIS A 58 0.89 7.21 2.75
C HIS A 58 1.84 6.70 3.83
N PHE A 59 3.16 6.78 3.62
CA PHE A 59 4.13 6.34 4.64
C PHE A 59 4.14 7.24 5.89
N VAL A 60 3.85 8.54 5.74
CA VAL A 60 3.76 9.46 6.88
C VAL A 60 2.57 9.18 7.81
N ASP A 61 1.54 8.50 7.30
CA ASP A 61 0.33 8.17 8.06
C ASP A 61 0.45 6.86 8.85
N ILE A 62 1.46 6.02 8.58
CA ILE A 62 1.62 4.70 9.20
C ILE A 62 1.62 4.77 10.75
N PRO A 63 2.40 5.66 11.40
CA PRO A 63 2.42 5.71 12.87
C PRO A 63 1.06 6.06 13.47
N LEU A 64 0.36 7.03 12.88
CA LEU A 64 -0.98 7.43 13.32
C LEU A 64 -1.98 6.27 13.16
N ALA A 65 -1.96 5.62 12.00
CA ALA A 65 -2.85 4.50 11.70
C ALA A 65 -2.61 3.31 12.65
N MET A 66 -1.35 2.98 12.95
CA MET A 66 -1.02 1.96 13.96
C MET A 66 -1.55 2.34 15.35
N GLY A 67 -1.48 3.62 15.73
CA GLY A 67 -2.04 4.14 16.99
C GLY A 67 -3.57 4.04 17.06
N GLN A 68 -4.26 4.32 15.95
CA GLN A 68 -5.72 4.13 15.83
C GLN A 68 -6.10 2.66 16.06
N LEU A 69 -5.39 1.73 15.42
CA LEU A 69 -5.64 0.31 15.61
C LEU A 69 -5.36 -0.16 17.04
N ALA A 70 -4.26 0.27 17.64
CA ALA A 70 -3.88 -0.11 19.00
C ALA A 70 -4.85 0.45 20.06
N SER A 71 -5.39 1.64 19.85
CA SER A 71 -6.35 2.27 20.76
C SER A 71 -7.80 1.79 20.56
N GLY A 72 -8.09 1.10 19.46
CA GLY A 72 -9.46 0.73 19.08
C GLY A 72 -10.31 1.91 18.58
N VAL A 73 -9.71 3.08 18.36
CA VAL A 73 -10.38 4.29 17.87
C VAL A 73 -10.10 4.45 16.37
N ALA A 74 -11.13 4.74 15.58
CA ALA A 74 -11.00 4.92 14.13
C ALA A 74 -10.32 3.72 13.43
N VAL A 75 -10.61 2.50 13.87
CA VAL A 75 -9.99 1.26 13.37
C VAL A 75 -10.15 1.09 11.86
N VAL A 76 -11.31 1.48 11.32
CA VAL A 76 -11.59 1.42 9.88
C VAL A 76 -10.67 2.37 9.11
N ASP A 77 -10.55 3.62 9.57
CA ASP A 77 -9.67 4.61 8.94
C ASP A 77 -8.20 4.18 9.04
N GLY A 78 -7.76 3.70 10.20
CA GLY A 78 -6.40 3.20 10.36
C GLY A 78 -6.10 2.03 9.42
N ARG A 79 -7.02 1.08 9.25
CA ARG A 79 -6.86 -0.02 8.27
C ARG A 79 -6.81 0.51 6.84
N ARG A 80 -7.63 1.51 6.51
CA ARG A 80 -7.62 2.17 5.19
C ARG A 80 -6.26 2.82 4.91
N HIS A 81 -5.71 3.57 5.87
CA HIS A 81 -4.40 4.22 5.72
C HIS A 81 -3.27 3.19 5.55
N LEU A 82 -3.27 2.10 6.33
CA LEU A 82 -2.28 1.03 6.19
C LEU A 82 -2.43 0.26 4.87
N ALA A 83 -3.65 0.05 4.39
CA ALA A 83 -3.90 -0.56 3.09
C ALA A 83 -3.38 0.32 1.93
N ALA A 84 -3.57 1.65 2.04
CA ALA A 84 -3.04 2.61 1.06
C ALA A 84 -1.49 2.60 1.05
N ALA A 85 -0.85 2.65 2.22
CA ALA A 85 0.60 2.53 2.34
C ALA A 85 1.14 1.22 1.77
N ARG A 86 0.46 0.09 2.04
CA ARG A 86 0.80 -1.21 1.45
C ARG A 86 0.68 -1.20 -0.07
N GLY A 87 -0.39 -0.61 -0.61
CA GLY A 87 -0.61 -0.50 -2.06
C GLY A 87 0.48 0.32 -2.73
N GLU A 88 0.85 1.46 -2.13
CA GLU A 88 1.94 2.32 -2.63
C GLU A 88 3.29 1.60 -2.60
N LEU A 89 3.67 0.98 -1.48
CA LEU A 89 4.92 0.22 -1.39
C LEU A 89 4.96 -0.92 -2.42
N ARG A 90 3.83 -1.60 -2.64
CA ARG A 90 3.77 -2.66 -3.65
C ARG A 90 4.02 -2.13 -5.05
N GLY A 91 3.43 -1.00 -5.41
CA GLY A 91 3.70 -0.34 -6.70
C GLY A 91 5.19 -0.03 -6.88
N LEU A 92 5.81 0.57 -5.86
CA LEU A 92 7.24 0.88 -5.89
C LEU A 92 8.15 -0.35 -6.02
N VAL A 93 7.77 -1.45 -5.37
CA VAL A 93 8.53 -2.71 -5.43
C VAL A 93 8.31 -3.42 -6.77
N ASP A 94 7.10 -3.43 -7.31
CA ASP A 94 6.76 -4.08 -8.58
C ASP A 94 7.50 -3.43 -9.76
N ASP A 95 7.78 -2.12 -9.69
CA ASP A 95 8.54 -1.37 -10.70
C ASP A 95 10.06 -1.59 -10.62
N MET A 96 10.57 -2.13 -9.50
CA MET A 96 12.01 -2.39 -9.33
C MET A 96 12.43 -3.64 -10.12
N PRO A 97 13.52 -3.61 -10.91
CA PRO A 97 14.10 -4.81 -11.51
C PRO A 97 14.48 -5.85 -10.43
N VAL A 98 14.24 -7.14 -10.71
CA VAL A 98 14.48 -8.24 -9.74
C VAL A 98 15.92 -8.26 -9.21
N ASP A 99 16.88 -7.88 -10.06
CA ASP A 99 18.31 -7.97 -9.76
C ASP A 99 18.92 -6.65 -9.25
N GLU A 100 18.16 -5.55 -9.14
CA GLU A 100 18.72 -4.23 -8.79
C GLU A 100 19.19 -4.16 -7.33
N ASP A 101 18.35 -4.60 -6.40
CA ASP A 101 18.69 -4.69 -4.97
C ASP A 101 17.82 -5.78 -4.29
N PRO A 102 18.28 -7.06 -4.29
CA PRO A 102 17.48 -8.18 -3.78
C PRO A 102 17.27 -8.10 -2.27
N GLU A 103 18.19 -7.48 -1.52
CA GLU A 103 18.05 -7.33 -0.08
C GLU A 103 16.99 -6.28 0.27
N LEU A 104 17.00 -5.13 -0.42
CA LEU A 104 15.98 -4.10 -0.28
C LEU A 104 14.61 -4.62 -0.71
N ARG A 105 14.53 -5.40 -1.79
CA ARG A 105 13.29 -6.07 -2.23
C ARG A 105 12.75 -6.98 -1.14
N ALA A 106 13.59 -7.86 -0.60
CA ALA A 106 13.19 -8.78 0.45
C ALA A 106 12.74 -8.06 1.72
N ALA A 107 13.36 -6.93 2.08
CA ALA A 107 12.92 -6.09 3.19
C ALA A 107 11.54 -5.47 2.94
N ALA A 108 11.31 -4.94 1.73
CA ALA A 108 10.01 -4.40 1.35
C ALA A 108 8.91 -5.47 1.34
N ASP A 109 9.20 -6.69 0.86
CA ASP A 109 8.28 -7.82 0.88
C ASP A 109 7.88 -8.23 2.32
N ARG A 110 8.83 -8.15 3.27
CA ARG A 110 8.53 -8.36 4.70
C ARG A 110 7.56 -7.30 5.22
N VAL A 111 7.75 -6.03 4.88
CA VAL A 111 6.82 -4.95 5.25
C VAL A 111 5.44 -5.18 4.63
N LEU A 112 5.36 -5.51 3.33
CA LEU A 112 4.10 -5.81 2.63
C LEU A 112 3.34 -6.97 3.29
N THR A 113 4.06 -7.98 3.78
CA THR A 113 3.52 -9.14 4.48
C THR A 113 3.03 -8.75 5.87
N ALA A 114 3.82 -8.00 6.63
CA ALA A 114 3.45 -7.53 7.96
C ALA A 114 2.22 -6.60 7.91
N LEU A 115 2.17 -5.67 6.96
CA LEU A 115 1.02 -4.77 6.75
C LEU A 115 -0.24 -5.54 6.35
N LEU A 116 -0.10 -6.63 5.58
CA LEU A 116 -1.25 -7.49 5.25
C LEU A 116 -1.84 -8.13 6.50
N ALA A 117 -0.99 -8.63 7.41
CA ALA A 117 -1.44 -9.26 8.66
C ALA A 117 -2.23 -8.29 9.57
N VAL A 118 -1.96 -6.98 9.48
CA VAL A 118 -2.71 -5.96 10.22
C VAL A 118 -4.15 -5.83 9.72
N LEU A 119 -4.43 -6.19 8.47
CA LEU A 119 -5.76 -6.08 7.86
C LEU A 119 -6.75 -7.13 8.35
N ASP A 120 -6.28 -8.14 9.09
CA ASP A 120 -7.12 -9.12 9.79
C ASP A 120 -7.31 -8.70 11.27
N PRO A 121 -8.54 -8.55 11.77
CA PRO A 121 -8.79 -8.27 13.18
C PRO A 121 -8.75 -9.54 14.05
N PRO A 122 -8.35 -9.45 15.33
CA PRO A 122 -7.86 -8.26 16.05
C PRO A 122 -6.36 -7.97 15.78
N LEU A 123 -5.93 -6.72 16.01
CA LEU A 123 -4.49 -6.42 16.04
C LEU A 123 -3.87 -7.03 17.31
N THR A 124 -3.01 -8.03 17.14
CA THR A 124 -2.27 -8.63 18.25
C THR A 124 -0.92 -7.93 18.46
N GLU A 125 -0.32 -8.09 19.63
CA GLU A 125 1.00 -7.51 19.93
C GLU A 125 2.10 -8.15 19.07
N GLU A 126 1.95 -9.43 18.70
CA GLU A 126 2.86 -10.11 17.77
C GLU A 126 2.82 -9.47 16.38
N VAL A 127 1.62 -9.21 15.85
CA VAL A 127 1.45 -8.54 14.55
C VAL A 127 2.02 -7.13 14.60
N ARG A 128 1.73 -6.37 15.66
CA ARG A 128 2.28 -5.03 15.86
C ARG A 128 3.81 -5.04 15.89
N THR A 129 4.40 -5.96 16.65
CA THR A 129 5.86 -6.11 16.77
C THR A 129 6.48 -6.45 15.42
N ALA A 130 5.87 -7.37 14.66
CA ALA A 130 6.34 -7.76 13.33
C ALA A 130 6.33 -6.57 12.34
N VAL A 131 5.28 -5.73 12.38
CA VAL A 131 5.20 -4.51 11.56
C VAL A 131 6.34 -3.56 11.91
N LEU A 132 6.51 -3.23 13.19
CA LEU A 132 7.58 -2.32 13.63
C LEU A 132 8.96 -2.83 13.24
N ALA A 133 9.25 -4.10 13.52
CA ALA A 133 10.54 -4.71 13.17
C ALA A 133 10.81 -4.73 11.66
N SER A 134 9.78 -5.00 10.85
CA SER A 134 9.91 -4.98 9.39
C SER A 134 10.15 -3.58 8.83
N ILE A 135 9.47 -2.56 9.39
CA ILE A 135 9.68 -1.16 9.01
C ILE A 135 11.08 -0.71 9.41
N ASP A 136 11.55 -1.02 10.61
CA ASP A 136 12.89 -0.66 11.07
C ASP A 136 13.98 -1.26 10.18
N ASP A 137 13.86 -2.54 9.83
CA ASP A 137 14.78 -3.21 8.90
C ASP A 137 14.74 -2.57 7.51
N PHE A 138 13.54 -2.29 6.96
CA PHE A 138 13.40 -1.62 5.67
C PHE A 138 14.00 -0.21 5.67
N VAL A 139 13.78 0.57 6.73
CA VAL A 139 14.36 1.92 6.90
C VAL A 139 15.88 1.85 6.99
N ALA A 140 16.43 0.89 7.73
CA ALA A 140 17.88 0.72 7.84
C ALA A 140 18.53 0.45 6.46
N ARG A 141 17.87 -0.35 5.61
CA ARG A 141 18.32 -0.63 4.23
C ARG A 141 18.19 0.61 3.34
N LEU A 142 17.04 1.28 3.40
CA LEU A 142 16.81 2.53 2.68
C LEU A 142 17.85 3.60 3.02
N GLN A 143 18.22 3.76 4.29
CA GLN A 143 19.22 4.74 4.69
C GLN A 143 20.58 4.46 4.05
N SER A 144 20.99 3.20 3.98
CA SER A 144 22.23 2.79 3.32
C SER A 144 22.20 3.02 1.80
N THR A 145 21.10 2.64 1.14
CA THR A 145 20.97 2.68 -0.33
C THR A 145 20.62 4.08 -0.84
N CYS A 146 19.64 4.73 -0.24
CA CYS A 146 19.09 6.02 -0.68
C CYS A 146 19.84 7.23 -0.10
N ARG A 147 20.56 7.07 1.03
CA ARG A 147 21.25 8.19 1.72
C ARG A 147 20.31 9.35 2.05
N PHE A 148 19.14 9.03 2.61
CA PHE A 148 18.20 10.06 3.05
C PHE A 148 18.87 11.01 4.06
N PRO A 149 18.47 12.30 4.07
CA PRO A 149 18.98 13.26 5.06
C PRO A 149 18.57 12.83 6.48
N ALA A 150 19.48 13.02 7.43
CA ALA A 150 19.26 12.78 8.85
C ALA A 150 18.51 13.94 9.53
#